data_AF-A0A9X1CA55-F1
#
_entry.id   AF-A0A9X1CA55-F1
#
_cell.length_a   1.000
_cell.length_b   1.000
_cell.length_c   1.000
_cell.angle_alpha   90.00
_cell.angle_beta   90.00
_cell.angle_gamma   90.00
#
_symmetry.space_group_name_H-M   'P 1'
#
loop_
_entity.id
_entity.type
_entity.pdbx_description
1 polymer ?
#
loop_
_entity_poly.entity_id
_entity_poly.type
_entity_poly.pdbx_seq_one_letter_code
_entity_poly.pdbx_strand_id
1 'polypeptide(L)'
;MSPYMFTAAAIIAVIGILIVFKVNLDKIKEDPEQVAKAQSNFFIGVAIIEILPLIMIVFALIHAVPLPIEEIYIPAFIIIILMAFAMFFIFLQRKVDVEEDRKQAVNQFSIIAIALANAIPIIALVLMFINIV
;
A
#
# COMPACT_ATOMS: atom_id res chain seq x y z
N MET A 1 -15.75 15.68 4.40
CA MET A 1 -15.51 15.05 3.07
C MET A 1 -14.02 14.72 2.85
N SER A 2 -13.08 15.62 3.19
CA SER A 2 -11.63 15.38 3.04
C SER A 2 -11.10 14.08 3.72
N PRO A 3 -11.50 13.69 4.95
CA PRO A 3 -11.01 12.46 5.58
C PRO A 3 -11.36 11.17 4.81
N TYR A 4 -12.56 11.11 4.24
CA TYR A 4 -12.99 9.95 3.43
C TYR A 4 -12.28 9.91 2.08
N MET A 5 -11.82 11.05 1.56
CA MET A 5 -11.02 11.10 0.34
C MET A 5 -9.59 10.60 0.56
N PHE A 6 -8.97 10.96 1.70
CA PHE A 6 -7.72 10.34 2.15
C PHE A 6 -7.86 8.83 2.33
N THR A 7 -8.98 8.39 2.92
CA THR A 7 -9.29 6.97 3.09
C THR A 7 -9.43 6.24 1.75
N ALA A 8 -10.18 6.83 0.80
CA ALA A 8 -10.34 6.26 -0.54
C ALA A 8 -9.01 6.16 -1.29
N ALA A 9 -8.14 7.18 -1.19
CA ALA A 9 -6.80 7.13 -1.76
C ALA A 9 -5.97 5.96 -1.20
N ALA A 10 -6.01 5.77 0.12
CA ALA A 10 -5.34 4.64 0.78
C ALA A 10 -5.89 3.28 0.30
N ILE A 11 -7.21 3.13 0.18
CA ILE A 11 -7.86 1.90 -0.33
C ILE A 11 -7.39 1.56 -1.74
N ILE A 12 -7.43 2.52 -2.65
CA ILE A 12 -7.02 2.33 -4.05
C ILE A 12 -5.54 1.93 -4.12
N ALA A 13 -4.67 2.65 -3.39
CA ALA A 13 -3.25 2.36 -3.36
C ALA A 13 -2.97 0.94 -2.84
N VAL A 14 -3.52 0.59 -1.67
CA VAL A 14 -3.27 -0.72 -1.06
C VAL A 14 -3.76 -1.85 -1.97
N ILE A 15 -5.02 -1.81 -2.42
CA ILE A 15 -5.58 -2.90 -3.23
C ILE A 15 -4.78 -3.05 -4.54
N GLY A 16 -4.51 -1.94 -5.23
CA GLY A 16 -3.75 -1.96 -6.47
C GLY A 16 -2.33 -2.51 -6.28
N ILE A 17 -1.62 -2.06 -5.24
CA ILE A 17 -0.26 -2.53 -4.94
C ILE A 17 -0.27 -4.02 -4.57
N LEU A 18 -1.24 -4.49 -3.79
CA LEU A 18 -1.33 -5.92 -3.44
C LEU A 18 -1.55 -6.81 -4.67
N ILE A 19 -2.33 -6.36 -5.65
CA ILE A 19 -2.52 -7.08 -6.92
C ILE A 19 -1.19 -7.15 -7.68
N VAL A 20 -0.51 -6.01 -7.88
CA VAL A 20 0.77 -5.97 -8.61
C VAL A 20 1.84 -6.78 -7.87
N PHE A 21 1.84 -6.74 -6.54
CA PHE A 21 2.71 -7.55 -5.69
C PHE A 21 2.48 -9.04 -5.95
N LYS A 22 1.23 -9.51 -5.89
CA LYS A 22 0.91 -10.94 -6.07
C LYS A 22 1.36 -11.44 -7.44
N VAL A 23 1.06 -10.70 -8.51
CA VAL A 23 1.46 -11.05 -9.89
C VAL A 23 2.98 -11.15 -10.05
N ASN A 24 3.76 -10.27 -9.40
CA ASN A 24 5.22 -10.30 -9.53
C ASN A 24 5.88 -11.28 -8.54
N LEU A 25 5.27 -11.50 -7.38
CA LEU A 25 5.71 -12.51 -6.43
C LEU A 25 5.63 -13.90 -7.05
N ASP A 26 4.54 -14.22 -7.75
CA ASP A 26 4.36 -15.55 -8.34
C ASP A 26 5.43 -15.84 -9.41
N LYS A 27 5.87 -14.82 -10.17
CA LYS A 27 7.00 -14.94 -11.10
C LYS A 27 8.32 -15.26 -10.39
N ILE A 28 8.58 -14.64 -9.23
CA ILE A 28 9.77 -14.93 -8.41
C ILE A 28 9.69 -16.35 -7.85
N LYS A 29 8.48 -16.79 -7.48
CA LYS A 29 8.26 -18.16 -7.03
C LYS A 29 8.44 -19.17 -8.14
N GLU A 30 8.14 -18.85 -9.40
CA GLU A 30 8.39 -19.76 -10.53
C GLU A 30 9.87 -19.83 -10.90
N ASP A 31 10.55 -18.68 -10.92
CA ASP A 31 11.95 -18.56 -11.32
C ASP A 31 12.66 -17.45 -10.52
N PRO A 32 13.55 -17.80 -9.57
CA PRO A 32 14.25 -16.83 -8.73
C PRO A 32 15.26 -15.97 -9.49
N GLU A 33 15.69 -16.36 -10.70
CA GLU A 33 16.58 -15.51 -11.51
C GLU A 33 15.87 -14.26 -12.03
N GLN A 34 14.53 -14.26 -12.05
CA GLN A 34 13.72 -13.14 -12.55
C GLN A 34 13.46 -12.04 -11.51
N VAL A 35 14.05 -12.12 -10.31
CA VAL A 35 13.81 -11.16 -9.22
C VAL A 35 14.01 -9.71 -9.65
N ALA A 36 15.09 -9.40 -10.37
CA ALA A 36 15.35 -8.03 -10.83
C ALA A 36 14.25 -7.53 -11.79
N LYS A 37 13.79 -8.39 -12.70
CA LYS A 37 12.72 -8.06 -13.65
C LYS A 37 11.38 -7.92 -12.95
N ALA A 38 11.06 -8.81 -12.01
CA ALA A 38 9.85 -8.76 -11.20
C ALA A 38 9.81 -7.51 -10.31
N GLN A 39 10.95 -7.12 -9.71
CA GLN A 39 11.09 -5.86 -8.96
C GLN A 39 10.85 -4.64 -9.85
N SER A 40 11.49 -4.57 -11.02
CA SER A 40 11.30 -3.47 -11.96
C SER A 40 9.82 -3.33 -12.38
N ASN A 41 9.18 -4.44 -12.75
CA ASN A 41 7.76 -4.45 -13.09
C ASN A 41 6.86 -4.07 -11.90
N PHE A 42 7.23 -4.48 -10.69
CA PHE A 42 6.52 -4.10 -9.48
C PHE A 42 6.59 -2.59 -9.24
N PHE A 43 7.77 -1.97 -9.33
CA PHE A 43 7.93 -0.52 -9.20
C PHE A 43 7.13 0.25 -10.26
N ILE A 44 7.19 -0.18 -11.52
CA ILE A 44 6.41 0.44 -12.60
C ILE A 44 4.91 0.32 -12.32
N GLY A 45 4.45 -0.87 -11.91
CA GLY A 45 3.05 -1.10 -11.56
C GLY A 45 2.59 -0.25 -10.37
N VAL A 46 3.41 -0.15 -9.32
CA VAL A 46 3.14 0.71 -8.16
C VAL A 46 3.03 2.17 -8.60
N ALA A 47 3.98 2.67 -9.39
CA ALA A 47 3.96 4.05 -9.86
C ALA A 47 2.70 4.37 -10.67
N ILE A 48 2.24 3.45 -11.53
CA ILE A 48 0.99 3.62 -12.29
C ILE A 48 -0.22 3.65 -11.36
N ILE A 49 -0.28 2.72 -10.38
CA ILE A 49 -1.37 2.65 -9.41
C ILE A 49 -1.43 3.91 -8.55
N GLU A 50 -0.29 4.46 -8.16
CA GLU A 50 -0.21 5.61 -7.24
C GLU A 50 -0.57 6.95 -7.87
N ILE A 51 -0.63 7.08 -9.20
CA ILE A 51 -1.03 8.34 -9.87
C ILE A 51 -2.37 8.85 -9.35
N LEU A 52 -3.39 7.99 -9.30
CA LEU A 52 -4.73 8.37 -8.85
C LEU A 52 -4.78 8.68 -7.34
N PRO A 53 -4.27 7.82 -6.43
CA PRO A 53 -4.15 8.14 -5.01
C PRO A 53 -3.42 9.44 -4.72
N LEU A 54 -2.31 9.74 -5.42
CA LEU A 54 -1.56 10.98 -5.23
C LEU A 54 -2.39 12.21 -5.63
N ILE A 55 -3.10 12.16 -6.76
CA ILE A 55 -4.01 13.24 -7.17
C ILE A 55 -5.10 13.45 -6.10
N MET A 56 -5.68 12.36 -5.59
CA MET A 56 -6.70 12.42 -4.53
C MET A 56 -6.16 13.02 -3.23
N ILE A 57 -4.94 12.65 -2.82
CA ILE A 57 -4.27 13.19 -1.63
C ILE A 57 -4.06 14.70 -1.77
N VAL A 58 -3.53 15.14 -2.91
CA VAL A 58 -3.31 16.58 -3.17
C VAL A 58 -4.64 17.33 -3.19
N PHE A 59 -5.66 16.79 -3.85
CA PHE A 59 -6.98 17.40 -3.91
C PHE A 59 -7.64 17.48 -2.52
N ALA A 60 -7.50 16.45 -1.69
CA ALA A 60 -8.00 16.42 -0.32
C ALA A 60 -7.30 17.41 0.59
N LEU A 61 -5.99 17.63 0.38
CA LEU A 61 -5.21 18.62 1.10
C LEU A 61 -5.62 20.05 0.74
N ILE A 62 -5.83 20.35 -0.54
CA ILE A 62 -6.26 21.68 -1.00
C ILE A 62 -7.62 22.08 -0.41
N HIS A 63 -8.52 21.10 -0.22
CA HIS A 63 -9.86 21.31 0.32
C HIS A 63 -9.96 20.93 1.80
N ALA A 64 -8.82 20.75 2.47
CA ALA A 64 -8.82 20.40 3.87
C ALA A 64 -9.30 21.60 4.70
N VAL A 65 -10.21 21.31 5.62
CA VAL A 65 -10.70 22.27 6.62
C VAL A 65 -10.41 21.70 7.99
N PRO A 66 -10.21 22.55 9.01
CA PRO A 66 -10.29 22.15 10.41
C PRO A 66 -11.46 21.22 10.69
N LEU A 67 -11.20 20.07 11.31
CA LEU A 67 -12.22 19.10 11.69
C LEU A 67 -12.09 18.70 13.17
N PRO A 68 -13.22 18.48 13.86
CA PRO A 68 -13.20 17.91 15.19
C PRO A 68 -12.72 16.45 15.13
N ILE A 69 -12.08 15.98 16.20
CA ILE A 69 -11.42 14.66 16.24
C ILE A 69 -12.38 13.49 15.99
N GLU A 70 -13.66 13.65 16.34
CA GLU A 70 -14.71 12.65 16.17
C GLU A 70 -14.96 12.30 14.70
N GLU A 71 -14.74 13.25 13.78
CA GLU A 71 -14.92 13.04 12.34
C GLU A 71 -13.78 12.22 11.71
N ILE A 72 -12.67 12.04 12.43
CA ILE A 72 -11.46 11.36 11.94
C ILE A 72 -11.40 9.90 12.37
N TYR A 73 -12.08 9.52 13.45
CA TYR A 73 -12.00 8.17 14.01
C TYR A 73 -12.34 7.07 13.02
N ILE A 74 -13.48 7.17 12.32
CA ILE A 74 -13.90 6.14 11.36
C ILE A 74 -12.93 6.09 10.16
N PRO A 75 -12.64 7.20 9.46
CA PRO A 75 -11.63 7.24 8.39
C PRO A 75 -10.26 6.66 8.79
N ALA A 76 -9.70 7.10 9.92
CA ALA A 76 -8.40 6.66 10.38
C ALA A 76 -8.40 5.16 10.74
N PHE A 77 -9.47 4.67 11.39
CA PHE A 77 -9.62 3.26 11.72
C PHE A 77 -9.63 2.38 10.48
N ILE A 78 -10.34 2.78 9.41
CA ILE A 78 -10.34 2.06 8.13
C ILE A 78 -8.92 1.96 7.57
N ILE A 79 -8.16 3.06 7.56
CA ILE A 79 -6.78 3.06 7.04
C ILE A 79 -5.88 2.15 7.88
N ILE A 80 -5.99 2.18 9.21
CA ILE A 80 -5.19 1.31 10.10
C ILE A 80 -5.48 -0.17 9.84
N ILE A 81 -6.76 -0.55 9.74
CA ILE A 81 -7.15 -1.92 9.43
C ILE A 81 -6.63 -2.33 8.04
N LEU A 82 -6.69 -1.43 7.07
CA LEU A 82 -6.20 -1.67 5.72
C LEU A 82 -4.67 -1.88 5.69
N MET A 83 -3.90 -1.11 6.46
CA MET A 83 -2.46 -1.29 6.62
C MET A 83 -2.12 -2.65 7.24
N ALA A 84 -2.83 -3.01 8.32
CA ALA A 84 -2.68 -4.30 8.98
C ALA A 84 -3.01 -5.46 8.02
N PHE A 85 -4.09 -5.31 7.24
CA PHE A 85 -4.48 -6.27 6.22
C PHE A 85 -3.41 -6.41 5.12
N ALA A 86 -2.87 -5.31 4.60
CA ALA A 86 -1.83 -5.33 3.58
C ALA A 86 -0.58 -6.07 4.07
N MET A 87 -0.16 -5.76 5.29
CA MET A 87 0.96 -6.44 5.93
C MET A 87 0.64 -7.93 6.08
N PHE A 88 -0.48 -8.29 6.71
CA PHE A 88 -0.89 -9.68 6.89
C PHE A 88 -0.93 -10.46 5.57
N PHE A 89 -1.52 -9.89 4.52
CA PHE A 89 -1.61 -10.50 3.20
C PHE A 89 -0.22 -10.76 2.61
N ILE A 90 0.68 -9.77 2.60
CA ILE A 90 2.04 -9.95 2.08
C ILE A 90 2.81 -11.00 2.90
N PHE A 91 2.67 -10.98 4.22
CA PHE A 91 3.27 -11.96 5.12
C PHE A 91 2.76 -13.39 4.91
N LEU A 92 1.49 -13.55 4.52
CA LEU A 92 0.93 -14.85 4.17
C LEU A 92 1.46 -15.30 2.80
N GLN A 93 1.39 -14.44 1.79
CA GLN A 93 1.78 -14.77 0.42
C GLN A 93 3.26 -15.14 0.30
N ARG A 94 4.15 -14.55 1.11
CA ARG A 94 5.58 -14.91 1.14
C ARG A 94 5.88 -16.29 1.74
N LYS A 95 4.90 -16.95 2.36
CA LYS A 95 5.04 -18.29 2.97
C LYS A 95 4.37 -19.40 2.14
N VAL A 96 3.36 -19.05 1.36
CA VAL A 96 2.60 -20.00 0.54
C VAL A 96 3.43 -20.40 -0.68
N ASP A 97 3.60 -21.70 -0.92
CA ASP A 97 4.27 -22.27 -2.10
C ASP A 97 5.67 -21.67 -2.36
N VAL A 98 6.50 -21.61 -1.31
CA VAL A 98 7.88 -21.12 -1.40
C VAL A 98 8.86 -22.23 -1.01
N GLU A 99 9.60 -22.73 -2.00
CA GLU A 99 10.73 -23.64 -1.82
C GLU A 99 11.89 -22.95 -1.09
N GLU A 100 12.73 -23.74 -0.38
CA GLU A 100 13.79 -23.22 0.49
C GLU A 100 14.79 -22.30 -0.23
N ASP A 101 15.16 -22.65 -1.46
CA ASP A 101 16.08 -21.91 -2.32
C ASP A 101 15.52 -20.55 -2.78
N ARG A 102 14.19 -20.38 -2.79
CA ARG A 102 13.50 -19.14 -3.21
C ARG A 102 13.18 -18.20 -2.05
N LYS A 103 13.32 -18.66 -0.80
CA LYS A 103 12.91 -17.89 0.40
C LYS A 103 13.58 -16.54 0.54
N GLN A 104 14.89 -16.46 0.27
CA GLN A 104 15.61 -15.19 0.43
C GLN A 104 15.07 -14.13 -0.53
N ALA A 105 14.93 -14.48 -1.81
CA ALA A 105 14.40 -13.61 -2.85
C ALA A 105 12.97 -13.15 -2.54
N VAL A 106 12.08 -14.08 -2.20
CA VAL A 106 10.69 -13.79 -1.83
C VAL A 106 10.61 -12.87 -0.61
N ASN A 107 11.42 -13.10 0.42
CA ASN A 107 11.44 -12.26 1.61
C ASN A 107 11.90 -10.84 1.32
N GLN A 108 12.99 -10.67 0.56
CA GLN A 108 13.49 -9.35 0.17
C GLN A 108 12.44 -8.58 -0.64
N PHE A 109 11.83 -9.23 -1.63
CA PHE A 109 10.76 -8.63 -2.44
C PHE A 109 9.55 -8.21 -1.58
N SER A 110 9.15 -9.07 -0.64
CA SER A 110 8.01 -8.81 0.24
C SER A 110 8.24 -7.64 1.20
N ILE A 111 9.46 -7.43 1.68
CA ILE A 111 9.80 -6.27 2.53
C ILE A 111 9.61 -4.96 1.74
N ILE A 112 10.08 -4.92 0.49
CA ILE A 112 9.90 -3.76 -0.39
C ILE A 112 8.40 -3.51 -0.61
N ALA A 113 7.63 -4.58 -0.88
CA ALA A 113 6.20 -4.47 -1.10
C ALA A 113 5.44 -3.95 0.13
N ILE A 114 5.82 -4.36 1.35
CA ILE A 114 5.23 -3.85 2.59
C ILE A 114 5.47 -2.34 2.71
N ALA A 115 6.69 -1.88 2.41
CA ALA A 115 7.01 -0.46 2.49
C ALA A 115 6.16 0.37 1.51
N LEU A 116 6.07 -0.06 0.25
CA LEU A 116 5.30 0.65 -0.77
C LEU A 116 3.79 0.58 -0.50
N ALA A 117 3.25 -0.59 -0.16
CA ALA A 117 1.82 -0.75 0.14
C ALA A 117 1.33 0.13 1.29
N ASN A 118 2.21 0.47 2.23
CA ASN A 118 1.87 1.33 3.38
C ASN A 118 2.24 2.81 3.18
N ALA A 119 2.94 3.18 2.12
CA ALA A 119 3.40 4.56 1.92
C ALA A 119 2.22 5.56 1.84
N ILE A 120 1.27 5.34 0.91
CA ILE A 120 0.08 6.19 0.77
C ILE A 120 -0.81 6.16 2.03
N PRO A 121 -1.12 5.00 2.64
CA PRO A 121 -1.84 4.96 3.92
C PRO A 121 -1.20 5.81 5.04
N ILE A 122 0.13 5.75 5.19
CA ILE A 122 0.85 6.54 6.19
C ILE A 122 0.71 8.03 5.89
N ILE A 123 0.91 8.44 4.64
CA ILE A 123 0.73 9.84 4.22
C ILE A 123 -0.70 10.31 4.48
N ALA A 124 -1.70 9.50 4.13
CA ALA A 124 -3.11 9.79 4.35
C ALA A 124 -3.42 10.00 5.84
N LEU A 125 -2.90 9.16 6.73
CA LEU A 125 -3.06 9.33 8.18
C LEU A 125 -2.39 10.61 8.66
N VAL A 126 -1.12 10.84 8.33
CA VAL A 126 -0.38 12.04 8.77
C VAL A 126 -1.13 13.31 8.37
N LEU A 127 -1.55 13.41 7.11
CA LEU A 127 -2.30 14.58 6.64
C LEU A 127 -3.67 14.71 7.31
N MET A 128 -4.35 13.60 7.57
CA MET A 128 -5.64 13.62 8.29
C MET A 128 -5.49 14.17 9.71
N PHE A 129 -4.47 13.73 10.45
CA PHE A 129 -4.22 14.18 11.83
C PHE A 129 -3.76 15.65 11.93
N ILE A 130 -3.07 16.17 10.91
CA ILE A 130 -2.68 17.59 10.85
C ILE A 130 -3.90 18.53 10.77
N ASN A 131 -5.05 18.04 10.28
CA ASN A 131 -6.27 18.84 10.09
C ASN A 131 -7.20 18.86 11.32
N ILE A 132 -6.77 18.32 12.47
CA ILE A 132 -7.55 18.34 13.72
C ILE A 132 -7.52 19.73 14.35
N VAL A 133 -8.66 20.18 14.89
CA VAL A 133 -8.77 21.36 15.75
C VAL A 133 -9.46 21.03 17.07
#